data_AF-A0A6V7JN53-F1
#
_entry.id   AF-A0A6V7JN53-F1
#
_cell.length_a   1.000
_cell.length_b   1.000
_cell.length_c   1.000
_cell.angle_alpha   90.00
_cell.angle_beta   90.00
_cell.angle_gamma   90.00
#
_symmetry.space_group_name_H-M   'P 1'
#
loop_
_entity.id
_entity.type
_entity.pdbx_description
1 polymer ?
#
loop_
_entity_poly.entity_id
_entity_poly.type
_entity_poly.pdbx_seq_one_letter_code
_entity_poly.pdbx_strand_id
1 'polypeptide(L)' 'HFVIAWPIVNIKNGTLEGITEMTRKGREFSAFKGIPYALPPIGKLRFQ' A
#
# COMPACT_ATOMS: atom_id res chain seq x y z
N HIS A 1 18.32 -14.91 13.44
CA HIS A 1 17.21 -13.94 13.51
C HIS A 1 16.99 -13.34 12.13
N PHE A 2 15.92 -13.72 11.44
CA PHE A 2 15.53 -13.03 10.20
C PHE A 2 14.77 -11.77 10.60
N VAL A 3 15.37 -10.61 10.34
CA VAL A 3 14.66 -9.33 10.44
C VAL A 3 13.74 -9.26 9.22
N ILE A 4 12.45 -9.55 9.42
CA ILE A 4 11.43 -9.36 8.40
C ILE A 4 11.10 -7.85 8.41
N ALA A 5 11.87 -7.05 7.67
CA ALA A 5 11.61 -5.62 7.56
C ALA A 5 10.46 -5.39 6.58
N TRP A 6 9.40 -4.75 7.04
CA TRP A 6 8.26 -4.35 6.21
C TRP A 6 8.65 -3.09 5.43
N PRO A 7 8.42 -3.01 4.10
CA PRO A 7 8.80 -1.83 3.34
C PRO A 7 7.98 -0.61 3.78
N ILE A 8 8.66 0.47 4.18
CA ILE A 8 8.06 1.74 4.59
C ILE A 8 8.40 2.81 3.54
N VAL A 9 7.40 3.56 3.08
CA VAL A 9 7.59 4.68 2.13
C VAL A 9 6.76 5.90 2.51
N ASN A 10 7.31 7.09 2.25
CA ASN A 10 6.61 8.35 2.47
C ASN A 10 6.02 8.89 1.16
N ILE A 11 4.75 9.27 1.20
CA ILE A 11 4.03 9.93 0.10
C ILE A 11 3.45 11.26 0.59
N LYS A 12 2.89 12.07 -0.32
CA LYS A 12 2.26 13.35 0.03
C LYS A 12 1.17 13.24 1.10
N ASN A 13 0.48 12.10 1.14
CA ASN A 13 -0.67 11.84 2.01
C ASN A 13 -0.32 11.04 3.28
N GLY A 14 0.97 10.84 3.58
CA GLY A 14 1.42 10.14 4.79
C GLY A 14 2.42 9.02 4.51
N THR A 15 2.56 8.11 5.48
CA THR A 15 3.49 6.98 5.41
C THR A 15 2.71 5.70 5.09
N LEU A 16 3.24 4.90 4.18
CA LEU A 16 2.70 3.60 3.81
C LEU A 16 3.63 2.51 4.34
N GLU A 17 3.02 1.50 4.98
CA GLU A 17 3.64 0.22 5.28
C GLU A 17 3.13 -0.80 4.26
N GLY A 18 4.07 -1.48 3.59
CA GLY A 18 3.78 -2.51 2.61
C GLY A 18 4.25 -3.89 3.05
N ILE A 19 4.26 -4.82 2.11
CA ILE A 19 4.73 -6.20 2.31
C ILE A 19 5.70 -6.58 1.21
N THR A 20 6.68 -7.43 1.52
CA THR A 20 7.52 -8.05 0.51
C THR A 20 6.84 -9.32 0.00
N GLU A 21 6.56 -9.38 -1.30
CA GLU A 21 5.93 -10.53 -1.97
C GLU A 21 6.83 -11.08 -3.08
N MET A 22 6.49 -12.28 -3.56
CA MET A 22 7.19 -12.96 -4.64
C MET A 22 6.34 -12.99 -5.91
N THR A 23 6.95 -12.61 -7.03
CA THR A 23 6.35 -12.85 -8.35
C THR A 23 6.26 -14.36 -8.63
N ARG A 24 5.42 -14.75 -9.59
CA ARG A 24 5.27 -16.16 -10.02
C ARG A 24 6.58 -16.82 -10.48
N LYS A 25 7.58 -16.03 -10.86
CA LYS A 25 8.92 -16.50 -11.28
C LYS A 25 10.00 -16.34 -10.20
N GLY A 26 9.62 -16.03 -8.96
CA GLY A 26 10.53 -16.01 -7.81
C GLY A 26 11.34 -14.72 -7.62
N ARG A 27 10.95 -13.61 -8.26
CA ARG A 27 11.51 -12.28 -7.97
C ARG A 27 10.75 -11.62 -6.81
N GLU A 28 11.47 -11.13 -5.80
CA GLU A 28 10.91 -10.32 -4.71
C GLU A 28 10.53 -8.91 -5.17
N PHE A 29 9.45 -8.38 -4.61
CA PHE A 29 9.01 -6.99 -4.82
C PHE A 29 8.21 -6.48 -3.61
N SER A 30 8.22 -5.15 -3.41
CA SER A 30 7.38 -4.50 -2.40
C SER A 30 5.98 -4.24 -2.96
N ALA A 31 4.95 -4.66 -2.23
CA ALA A 31 3.55 -4.45 -2.57
C ALA A 31 2.88 -3.54 -1.54
N PHE A 32 2.17 -2.51 -2.01
CA PHE A 32 1.37 -1.61 -1.21
C PHE A 32 -0.07 -1.67 -1.72
N LYS A 33 -1.01 -2.14 -0.90
CA LYS A 33 -2.39 -2.45 -1.30
C LYS A 33 -3.37 -1.57 -0.52
N GLY A 34 -4.52 -1.25 -1.12
CA GLY A 34 -5.59 -0.50 -0.44
C GLY A 34 -5.30 0.96 -0.13
N ILE A 35 -4.31 1.59 -0.79
CA ILE A 35 -3.96 3.00 -0.57
C ILE A 35 -5.14 3.88 -1.03
N PRO A 36 -5.76 4.67 -0.13
CA PRO A 36 -6.80 5.60 -0.51
C PRO A 36 -6.23 6.71 -1.40
N TYR A 37 -6.80 6.88 -2.59
CA TYR A 37 -6.40 7.94 -3.53
C TYR A 37 -7.38 9.13 -3.54
N ALA A 38 -8.56 8.95 -2.95
CA ALA A 38 -9.62 9.93 -2.86
C ALA A 38 -10.42 9.71 -1.57
N LEU A 39 -11.26 10.68 -1.23
CA LEU A 39 -12.23 10.52 -0.15
C LEU A 39 -13.26 9.45 -0.54
N PRO A 40 -13.71 8.59 0.39
CA PRO A 40 -14.76 7.61 0.11
C PRO A 40 -16.03 8.31 -0.41
N PRO A 41 -16.67 7.82 -1.50
CA PRO A 41 -17.84 8.45 -2.11
C PRO A 41 -19.13 8.12 -1.32
N ILE A 42 -19.16 8.51 -0.05
CA ILE A 42 -20.26 8.25 0.89
C ILE A 42 -21.00 9.55 1.25
N GLY A 43 -22.27 9.42 1.65
CA GLY A 43 -23.10 10.57 2.03
C GLY A 43 -23.28 11.55 0.88
N LYS A 44 -22.93 12.83 1.10
CA LYS A 44 -23.00 13.89 0.08
C LYS A 44 -22.05 13.67 -1.10
N LEU A 45 -20.98 12.91 -0.92
CA LEU A 45 -20.02 12.58 -1.98
C LEU A 45 -20.50 11.40 -2.85
N ARG A 46 -21.63 10.76 -2.50
CA ARG A 46 -22.19 9.70 -3.33
C ARG A 46 -22.69 10.31 -4.64
N PHE A 47 -22.19 9.79 -5.76
CA PHE A 47 -22.48 10.26 -7.12
C PHE A 47 -21.86 11.64 -7.48
N GLN A 48 -20.79 12.05 -6.80
CA GLN A 48 -19.92 13.19 -7.17
C GLN A 48 -18.57 12.67 -7.64
#